data_AF-A0A520Q942-F1
#
_entry.id   AF-A0A520Q942-F1
#
_cell.length_a   1.000
_cell.length_b   1.000
_cell.length_c   1.000
_cell.angle_alpha   90.00
_cell.angle_beta   90.00
_cell.angle_gamma   90.00
#
_symmetry.space_group_name_H-M   'P 1'
#
loop_
_entity.id
_entity.type
_entity.pdbx_description
1 polymer ?
#
loop_
_entity_poly.entity_id
_entity_poly.type
_entity_poly.pdbx_seq_one_letter_code
_entity_poly.pdbx_strand_id
1 'polypeptide(L)'
;YIASSKDNGTTWSEATFSGLEGGESGTCLRRLPESDRVVLFWNNSKFNSEHHHFGERTPLSAAVSNDNGKTWRKLGDICDNLKAEYTNLDCFFTENGDAILTYMYAEPAWNRKAIHLKAALIPKIYFK
;
A
#
# COMPACT_ATOMS: atom_id res chain seq x y z
N TYR A 1 -9.77 -1.60 -4.89
CA TYR A 1 -10.80 -2.65 -4.80
C TYR A 1 -10.32 -3.77 -3.91
N ILE A 2 -11.24 -4.54 -3.34
CA ILE A 2 -10.96 -5.75 -2.56
C ILE A 2 -11.90 -6.89 -2.96
N ALA A 3 -11.39 -8.11 -2.97
CA ALA A 3 -12.16 -9.33 -3.13
C ALA A 3 -11.71 -10.35 -2.07
N SER A 4 -12.58 -11.29 -1.72
CA SER A 4 -12.29 -12.33 -0.74
C SER A 4 -12.58 -13.71 -1.30
N SER A 5 -11.80 -14.70 -0.85
CA SER A 5 -12.03 -16.10 -1.13
C SER A 5 -12.33 -16.85 0.16
N LYS A 6 -13.18 -17.88 0.07
CA LYS A 6 -13.53 -18.78 1.18
C LYS A 6 -13.07 -20.23 0.92
N ASP A 7 -12.41 -20.47 -0.21
CA ASP A 7 -12.05 -21.78 -0.73
C ASP A 7 -10.58 -21.81 -1.21
N ASN A 8 -9.70 -21.18 -0.41
CA ASN A 8 -8.26 -21.12 -0.63
C ASN A 8 -7.86 -20.56 -2.02
N GLY A 9 -8.61 -19.57 -2.51
CA GLY A 9 -8.32 -18.86 -3.75
C GLY A 9 -8.89 -19.52 -5.00
N THR A 10 -9.70 -20.58 -4.86
CA THR A 10 -10.34 -21.26 -6.00
C THR A 10 -11.40 -20.37 -6.65
N THR A 11 -12.24 -19.72 -5.83
CA THR A 11 -13.22 -18.73 -6.26
C THR A 11 -13.09 -17.46 -5.43
N TRP A 12 -13.58 -16.36 -6.00
CA TRP A 12 -13.52 -15.03 -5.40
C TRP A 12 -14.89 -14.38 -5.44
N SER A 13 -15.17 -13.57 -4.43
CA SER A 13 -16.30 -12.64 -4.46
C SER A 13 -16.12 -11.62 -5.59
N GLU A 14 -17.22 -10.93 -5.94
CA GLU A 14 -17.11 -9.70 -6.71
C GLU A 14 -16.18 -8.71 -6.00
N ALA A 15 -15.39 -7.98 -6.79
CA ALA A 15 -14.48 -6.96 -6.28
C ALA A 15 -15.26 -5.69 -5.94
N THR A 16 -15.15 -5.21 -4.70
CA THR A 16 -15.87 -4.02 -4.23
C THR A 16 -14.89 -2.90 -3.86
N PHE A 17 -15.39 -1.67 -3.80
CA PHE A 17 -14.59 -0.54 -3.33
C PHE A 17 -14.20 -0.76 -1.86
N SER A 18 -12.92 -0.62 -1.54
CA SER A 18 -12.39 -0.89 -0.19
C SER A 18 -12.61 0.25 0.79
N GLY A 19 -13.16 1.39 0.35
CA GLY A 19 -13.21 2.63 1.14
C GLY A 19 -11.89 3.41 1.14
N LEU A 20 -10.85 2.89 0.48
CA LEU A 20 -9.54 3.53 0.34
C LEU A 20 -9.37 4.03 -1.09
N GLU A 21 -9.25 5.34 -1.24
CA GLU A 21 -9.04 6.01 -2.51
C GLU A 21 -7.57 5.93 -2.96
N GLY A 22 -7.35 5.89 -4.27
CA GLY A 22 -6.03 5.88 -4.88
C GLY A 22 -6.13 5.73 -6.41
N GLY A 23 -5.08 6.17 -7.11
CA GLY A 23 -4.90 5.88 -8.53
C GLY A 23 -4.44 4.43 -8.79
N GLU A 24 -4.22 4.11 -10.06
CA GLU A 24 -3.65 2.83 -10.50
C GLU A 24 -2.14 2.75 -10.18
N SER A 25 -1.81 1.92 -9.19
CA SER A 25 -0.44 1.63 -8.78
C SER A 25 -0.37 0.28 -8.05
N GLY A 26 0.84 -0.22 -7.87
CA GLY A 26 1.07 -1.40 -7.02
C GLY A 26 0.69 -1.12 -5.57
N THR A 27 -0.04 -2.06 -4.96
CA THR A 27 -0.34 -2.06 -3.52
C THR A 27 0.33 -3.26 -2.85
N CYS A 28 0.56 -3.18 -1.54
CA CYS A 28 1.12 -4.30 -0.77
C CYS A 28 0.24 -4.60 0.44
N LEU A 29 -0.41 -5.77 0.43
CA LEU A 29 -1.22 -6.27 1.54
C LEU A 29 -0.43 -7.36 2.29
N ARG A 30 -0.30 -7.23 3.60
CA ARG A 30 0.36 -8.25 4.46
C ARG A 30 -0.41 -8.48 5.74
N ARG A 31 -0.33 -9.70 6.27
CA ARG A 31 -0.77 -10.01 7.63
C ARG A 31 0.31 -9.55 8.61
N LEU A 32 -0.09 -8.84 9.66
CA LEU A 32 0.83 -8.46 10.73
C LEU A 32 1.30 -9.73 11.48
N PRO A 33 2.58 -9.83 11.87
CA PRO A 33 3.08 -10.99 12.61
C PRO A 33 2.26 -11.25 13.87
N GLU A 34 2.00 -12.53 14.16
CA GLU A 34 1.28 -13.00 15.36
C GLU A 34 -0.13 -12.38 15.53
N SER A 35 -0.79 -12.00 14.43
CA SER A 35 -2.09 -11.32 14.48
C SER A 35 -2.99 -11.66 13.29
N ASP A 36 -4.30 -11.55 13.51
CA ASP A 36 -5.31 -11.60 12.43
C ASP A 36 -5.48 -10.24 11.71
N ARG A 37 -4.79 -9.21 12.17
CA ARG A 37 -4.79 -7.88 11.54
C ARG A 37 -3.99 -7.89 10.25
N VAL A 38 -4.44 -7.11 9.27
CA VAL A 38 -3.71 -6.91 8.01
C VAL A 38 -3.36 -5.44 7.81
N VAL A 39 -2.23 -5.17 7.18
CA VAL A 39 -1.79 -3.84 6.77
C VAL A 39 -1.77 -3.74 5.25
N LEU A 40 -2.29 -2.64 4.72
CA LEU A 40 -2.20 -2.26 3.32
C LEU A 40 -1.27 -1.06 3.20
N PHE A 41 -0.31 -1.16 2.28
CA PHE A 41 0.46 -0.04 1.76
C PHE A 41 -0.06 0.31 0.36
N TRP A 42 -0.39 1.57 0.14
CA TRP A 42 -0.89 2.06 -1.14
C TRP A 42 -0.61 3.55 -1.32
N ASN A 43 -0.84 4.05 -2.53
CA ASN A 43 -0.80 5.48 -2.78
C ASN A 43 -2.15 6.12 -2.41
N ASN A 44 -2.20 6.83 -1.29
CA ASN A 44 -3.42 7.50 -0.82
C ASN A 44 -3.64 8.83 -1.54
N SER A 45 -3.83 8.75 -2.85
CA SER A 45 -4.08 9.87 -3.74
C SER A 45 -5.57 10.01 -4.05
N LYS A 46 -5.96 11.16 -4.60
CA LYS A 46 -7.27 11.29 -5.25
C LYS A 46 -7.34 10.50 -6.54
N PHE A 47 -8.50 9.89 -6.78
CA PHE A 47 -8.82 9.35 -8.10
C PHE A 47 -9.08 10.53 -9.05
N ASN A 48 -8.51 10.46 -10.25
CA ASN A 48 -8.66 11.48 -11.27
C ASN A 48 -8.71 10.82 -12.65
N SER A 49 -9.88 10.82 -13.30
CA SER A 49 -10.09 10.17 -14.61
C SER A 49 -9.22 10.72 -15.72
N GLU A 50 -8.81 12.00 -15.61
CA GLU A 50 -8.04 12.70 -16.64
C GLU A 50 -6.53 12.57 -16.43
N HIS A 51 -6.10 11.98 -15.30
CA HIS A 51 -4.69 11.78 -15.01
C HIS A 51 -4.19 10.44 -15.56
N HIS A 52 -2.93 10.39 -15.96
CA HIS A 52 -2.25 9.13 -16.27
C HIS A 52 -2.35 8.17 -15.07
N HIS A 53 -2.75 6.91 -15.30
CA HIS A 53 -3.02 5.95 -14.22
C HIS A 53 -4.01 6.42 -13.17
N PHE A 54 -4.96 7.28 -13.54
CA PHE A 54 -6.09 7.67 -12.70
C PHE A 54 -5.76 8.33 -11.36
N GLY A 55 -4.54 8.84 -11.18
CA GLY A 55 -4.13 9.53 -9.96
C GLY A 55 -2.62 9.57 -9.76
N GLU A 56 -2.21 10.25 -8.68
CA GLU A 56 -0.80 10.38 -8.31
C GLU A 56 -0.28 9.16 -7.57
N ARG A 57 1.02 8.87 -7.72
CA ARG A 57 1.70 7.80 -7.00
C ARG A 57 2.34 8.30 -5.70
N THR A 58 1.70 9.26 -5.04
CA THR A 58 2.12 9.90 -3.78
C THR A 58 0.90 10.46 -3.04
N PRO A 59 0.90 10.52 -1.69
CA PRO A 59 1.88 9.93 -0.78
C PRO A 59 1.85 8.39 -0.78
N LEU A 60 2.92 7.76 -0.31
CA LEU A 60 2.92 6.34 0.05
C LEU A 60 2.43 6.21 1.49
N SER A 61 1.30 5.55 1.70
CA SER A 61 0.61 5.50 3.00
C SER A 61 0.39 4.07 3.48
N ALA A 62 0.02 3.94 4.76
CA ALA A 62 -0.38 2.68 5.36
C ALA A 62 -1.74 2.77 6.07
N ALA A 63 -2.45 1.65 6.13
CA ALA A 63 -3.73 1.46 6.82
C ALA A 63 -3.79 0.05 7.37
N VAL A 64 -4.45 -0.08 8.51
CA VAL A 64 -4.66 -1.36 9.17
C VAL A 64 -6.13 -1.73 9.14
N SER A 65 -6.38 -3.02 9.02
CA SER A 65 -7.69 -3.63 9.21
C SER A 65 -7.62 -4.65 10.35
N ASN A 66 -8.60 -4.57 11.24
CA ASN A 66 -8.75 -5.49 12.39
C ASN A 66 -9.75 -6.62 12.11
N ASP A 67 -10.39 -6.62 10.95
CA ASP A 67 -11.51 -7.50 10.58
C ASP A 67 -11.26 -8.22 9.24
N ASN A 68 -9.98 -8.56 8.99
CA ASN A 68 -9.52 -9.24 7.77
C ASN A 68 -9.86 -8.49 6.46
N GLY A 69 -9.72 -7.17 6.46
CA GLY A 69 -9.83 -6.32 5.28
C GLY A 69 -11.22 -5.75 5.02
N LYS A 70 -12.20 -5.92 5.92
CA LYS A 70 -13.56 -5.39 5.71
C LYS A 70 -13.62 -3.89 5.97
N THR A 71 -12.96 -3.42 7.02
CA THR A 71 -12.83 -1.99 7.35
C THR A 71 -11.37 -1.61 7.53
N TRP A 72 -11.06 -0.34 7.24
CA TRP A 72 -9.69 0.17 7.19
C TRP A 72 -9.55 1.46 8.01
N ARG A 73 -8.48 1.56 8.78
CA ARG A 73 -8.05 2.77 9.49
C ARG A 73 -6.70 3.22 8.94
N LYS A 74 -6.64 4.43 8.37
CA LYS A 74 -5.37 5.03 7.94
C LYS A 74 -4.45 5.24 9.15
N LEU A 75 -3.18 4.84 9.01
CA LEU A 75 -2.13 5.01 10.02
C LEU A 75 -1.34 6.30 9.79
N GLY A 76 -1.04 6.63 8.54
CA GLY A 76 -0.24 7.79 8.17
C GLY A 76 0.52 7.57 6.87
N ASP A 77 1.35 8.55 6.53
CA ASP A 77 2.17 8.55 5.31
C ASP A 77 3.61 8.10 5.65
N ILE A 78 4.11 7.11 4.92
CA ILE A 78 5.49 6.61 5.01
C ILE A 78 6.43 7.50 4.19
N CYS A 79 5.95 8.00 3.05
CA CYS A 79 6.64 8.99 2.23
C CYS A 79 5.66 10.00 1.66
N ASP A 80 5.99 11.29 1.73
CA ASP A 80 5.07 12.40 1.46
C ASP A 80 5.59 13.43 0.43
N ASN A 81 6.74 13.18 -0.21
CA ASN A 81 7.21 14.05 -1.30
C ASN A 81 6.21 14.02 -2.47
N LEU A 82 5.49 15.13 -2.65
CA LEU A 82 4.46 15.29 -3.68
C LEU A 82 5.01 15.37 -5.11
N LYS A 83 6.33 15.55 -5.27
CA LYS A 83 6.99 15.56 -6.58
C LYS A 83 7.51 14.19 -7.01
N ALA A 84 7.41 13.19 -6.14
CA ALA A 84 7.92 11.85 -6.39
C ALA A 84 6.80 10.88 -6.77
N GLU A 85 7.18 9.74 -7.36
CA GLU A 85 6.32 8.56 -7.46
C GLU A 85 6.87 7.41 -6.60
N TYR A 86 5.96 6.67 -5.98
CA TYR A 86 6.24 5.44 -5.23
C TYR A 86 5.39 4.31 -5.81
N THR A 87 6.02 3.22 -6.26
CA THR A 87 5.28 2.06 -6.81
C THR A 87 6.09 0.76 -6.66
N ASN A 88 5.59 -0.36 -7.20
CA ASN A 88 6.22 -1.69 -7.07
C ASN A 88 6.54 -2.03 -5.60
N LEU A 89 5.52 -1.90 -4.75
CA LEU A 89 5.64 -2.07 -3.31
C LEU A 89 5.81 -3.55 -2.94
N ASP A 90 6.71 -3.83 -2.01
CA ASP A 90 6.78 -5.12 -1.31
C ASP A 90 7.17 -4.89 0.15
N CYS A 91 6.78 -5.80 1.03
CA CYS A 91 6.99 -5.69 2.46
C CYS A 91 7.36 -7.05 3.06
N PHE A 92 8.41 -7.05 3.86
CA PHE A 92 8.84 -8.16 4.70
C PHE A 92 8.86 -7.74 6.17
N PHE A 93 8.44 -8.62 7.08
CA PHE A 93 8.54 -8.39 8.52
C PHE A 93 9.77 -9.09 9.07
N THR A 94 10.58 -8.34 9.83
CA THR A 94 11.69 -8.87 10.62
C THR A 94 11.19 -9.73 11.78
N GLU A 95 12.08 -10.49 12.41
CA GLU A 95 11.76 -11.29 13.61
C GLU A 95 11.23 -10.43 14.78
N ASN A 96 11.69 -9.17 14.89
CA ASN A 96 11.21 -8.23 15.91
C ASN A 96 9.83 -7.64 15.57
N GLY A 97 9.29 -7.91 14.37
CA GLY A 97 8.01 -7.42 13.88
C GLY A 97 8.04 -6.03 13.24
N ASP A 98 9.22 -5.43 13.07
CA ASP A 98 9.39 -4.25 12.23
C ASP A 98 9.22 -4.62 10.76
N ALA A 99 8.66 -3.72 9.96
CA ALA A 99 8.48 -3.93 8.53
C ALA A 99 9.60 -3.26 7.73
N ILE A 100 10.11 -3.97 6.73
CA ILE A 100 10.96 -3.43 5.67
C ILE A 100 10.06 -3.30 4.44
N LEU A 101 9.65 -2.07 4.12
CA LEU A 101 8.84 -1.75 2.94
C LEU A 101 9.76 -1.31 1.82
N THR A 102 9.89 -2.10 0.77
CA THR A 102 10.62 -1.75 -0.45
C THR A 102 9.69 -1.14 -1.48
N TYR A 103 10.19 -0.18 -2.24
CA TYR A 103 9.44 0.51 -3.29
C TYR A 103 10.37 1.08 -4.36
N MET A 104 9.86 1.14 -5.58
CA MET A 104 10.44 1.95 -6.64
C MET A 104 10.18 3.44 -6.33
N TYR A 105 11.20 4.27 -6.54
CA TYR A 105 11.18 5.72 -6.37
C TYR A 105 11.69 6.41 -7.63
N ALA A 106 11.00 7.45 -8.07
CA ALA A 106 11.54 8.42 -9.02
C ALA A 106 11.09 9.85 -8.67
N GLU A 107 12.00 10.80 -8.92
CA GLU A 107 11.75 12.24 -8.80
C GLU A 107 12.41 12.97 -10.00
N PRO A 108 11.68 13.83 -10.74
CA PRO A 108 10.24 14.03 -10.65
C PRO A 108 9.46 12.74 -10.94
N ALA A 109 8.19 12.71 -10.52
CA ALA A 109 7.28 11.62 -10.82
C ALA A 109 7.30 11.31 -12.33
N TRP A 110 7.17 10.03 -12.67
CA TRP A 110 7.16 9.53 -14.05
C TRP A 110 8.54 9.60 -14.76
N ASN A 111 9.63 9.90 -14.04
CA ASN A 111 10.97 9.86 -14.61
C ASN A 111 11.45 8.42 -14.82
N ARG A 112 11.50 8.00 -16.09
CA ARG A 112 11.96 6.65 -16.47
C ARG A 112 13.46 6.55 -16.73
N LYS A 113 14.21 7.66 -16.63
CA LYS A 113 15.68 7.69 -16.80
C LYS A 113 16.44 7.55 -15.48
N ALA A 114 15.81 7.88 -14.35
CA ALA A 114 16.39 7.75 -13.02
C ALA A 114 15.37 7.09 -12.09
N ILE A 115 15.49 5.78 -11.96
CA ILE A 115 14.64 4.94 -11.12
C ILE A 115 15.50 4.34 -10.02
N HIS A 116 15.03 4.44 -8.78
CA HIS A 116 15.72 3.91 -7.61
C HIS A 116 14.87 2.84 -6.93
N LEU A 117 15.50 1.77 -6.44
CA LEU A 117 14.91 0.91 -5.42
C LEU A 117 15.25 1.50 -4.06
N LYS A 118 14.24 1.77 -3.24
CA LYS A 118 14.39 2.28 -1.87
C LYS A 118 13.68 1.35 -0.88
N ALA A 119 14.04 1.49 0.39
CA ALA A 119 13.38 0.79 1.49
C ALA A 119 13.14 1.74 2.67
N ALA A 120 12.00 1.57 3.34
CA ALA A 120 11.68 2.20 4.61
C ALA A 120 11.63 1.13 5.71
N LEU A 121 12.29 1.41 6.84
CA LEU A 121 12.12 0.62 8.06
C LEU A 121 10.98 1.24 8.87
N ILE A 122 9.91 0.48 9.07
CA ILE A 122 8.70 0.91 9.77
C ILE A 122 8.62 0.12 11.10
N PRO A 123 8.80 0.78 12.25
CA PRO A 123 8.81 0.07 13.52
C PRO A 123 7.46 -0.57 13.84
N LYS A 124 7.45 -1.74 14.51
CA LYS A 124 6.23 -2.49 14.90
C LYS A 124 5.19 -1.61 15.59
N ILE A 125 5.64 -0.62 16.36
CA ILE A 125 4.80 0.34 17.09
C ILE A 125 3.87 1.15 16.17
N TYR A 126 4.26 1.36 14.91
CA TYR A 126 3.49 2.11 13.92
C TYR A 126 2.17 1.42 13.55
N PHE A 127 2.11 0.09 13.70
CA PHE A 127 0.92 -0.70 13.36
C PHE A 127 -0.08 -0.86 14.52
N LYS A 128 0.17 -0.23 15.69
CA LYS A 128 -0.77 -0.34 16.82
C LYS A 128 -2.12 0.30 16.51
#